data_AF-A0A1H4MVA5-F1
#
_entry.id   AF-A0A1H4MVA5-F1
#
_cell.length_a   1.000
_cell.length_b   1.000
_cell.length_c   1.000
_cell.angle_alpha   90.00
_cell.angle_beta   90.00
_cell.angle_gamma   90.00
#
_symmetry.space_group_name_H-M   'P 1'
#
loop_
_entity.id
_entity.type
_entity.pdbx_description
1 polymer ?
#
loop_
_entity_poly.entity_id
_entity_poly.type
_entity_poly.pdbx_seq_one_letter_code
_entity_poly.pdbx_strand_id
1 'polypeptide(L)'
;MANKLLILFCFLMTIFSSKAFAEPREILIENALLQQLHSVIVSSLKDIYKEKYPQFGCSRITLINERVTVKRKDKKASPVDAMHGATFFEITVVICRPNKDNVELILKNDTATAQYYLLSYKIFSSK
;
A
#
# COMPACT_ATOMS: atom_id res chain seq x y z
N MET A 1 8.29 -29.02 -47.90
CA MET A 1 7.94 -29.40 -46.51
C MET A 1 7.91 -28.23 -45.51
N ALA A 2 8.01 -26.96 -45.93
CA ALA A 2 7.99 -25.82 -45.00
C ALA A 2 6.57 -25.31 -44.65
N ASN A 3 5.57 -25.56 -45.51
CA ASN A 3 4.23 -24.97 -45.37
C ASN A 3 3.39 -25.58 -44.22
N LYS A 4 3.69 -26.82 -43.81
CA LYS A 4 2.97 -27.48 -42.69
C LYS A 4 3.42 -26.98 -41.31
N LEU A 5 4.65 -26.47 -41.18
CA LEU A 5 5.19 -25.96 -39.91
C LEU A 5 4.61 -24.59 -39.56
N LEU A 6 4.39 -23.73 -40.57
CA LEU A 6 3.85 -22.39 -40.38
C LEU A 6 2.37 -22.40 -39.97
N ILE A 7 1.59 -23.35 -40.52
CA ILE A 7 0.16 -23.53 -40.19
C ILE A 7 -0.01 -24.04 -38.75
N LEU A 8 0.91 -24.90 -38.28
CA LEU A 8 0.88 -25.42 -36.90
C LEU A 8 1.17 -24.30 -35.87
N PHE A 9 2.07 -23.37 -36.19
CA PHE A 9 2.40 -22.24 -35.31
C PHE A 9 1.24 -21.24 -35.19
N CYS A 10 0.52 -20.97 -36.28
CA CYS A 10 -0.68 -20.13 -36.24
C CYS A 10 -1.83 -20.78 -35.44
N PHE A 11 -1.97 -22.11 -35.48
CA PHE A 11 -3.01 -22.80 -34.73
C PHE A 11 -2.72 -22.87 -33.22
N LEU A 12 -1.44 -22.85 -32.81
CA LEU A 12 -1.08 -22.76 -31.38
C LEU A 12 -1.39 -21.39 -30.76
N MET A 13 -1.34 -20.31 -31.53
CA MET A 13 -1.56 -18.94 -31.03
C MET A 13 -3.04 -18.58 -30.84
N THR A 14 -3.98 -19.35 -31.40
CA THR A 14 -5.43 -19.08 -31.26
C THR A 14 -6.08 -19.81 -30.09
N ILE A 15 -5.41 -20.79 -29.48
CA ILE A 15 -5.96 -21.60 -28.37
C ILE A 15 -5.93 -20.82 -27.04
N PHE A 16 -5.06 -19.82 -26.90
CA PHE A 16 -5.02 -18.94 -25.74
C PHE A 16 -6.01 -17.77 -25.88
N SER A 17 -7.30 -18.08 -26.00
CA SER A 17 -8.34 -17.10 -25.70
C SER A 17 -8.42 -16.90 -24.19
N SER A 18 -7.48 -16.13 -23.64
CA SER A 18 -7.58 -15.60 -22.29
C SER A 18 -8.79 -14.68 -22.28
N LYS A 19 -9.86 -15.06 -21.55
CA LYS A 19 -10.95 -14.14 -21.24
C LYS A 19 -10.33 -12.96 -20.49
N ALA A 20 -10.31 -11.78 -21.12
CA ALA A 20 -9.84 -10.56 -20.51
C ALA A 20 -10.83 -10.18 -19.39
N PHE A 21 -10.56 -10.67 -18.18
CA PHE A 21 -11.26 -10.24 -16.99
C PHE A 21 -10.65 -8.90 -16.58
N ALA A 22 -11.32 -7.80 -16.92
CA ALA A 22 -10.91 -6.50 -16.43
C ALA A 22 -11.09 -6.48 -14.92
N GLU A 23 -9.99 -6.29 -14.19
CA GLU A 23 -10.04 -6.13 -12.75
C GLU A 23 -10.82 -4.84 -12.41
N PRO A 24 -11.66 -4.86 -11.35
CA PRO A 24 -12.35 -3.66 -10.89
C PRO A 24 -11.39 -2.50 -10.68
N ARG A 25 -11.78 -1.31 -11.15
CA ARG A 25 -10.97 -0.08 -11.07
C ARG A 25 -10.50 0.21 -9.65
N GLU A 26 -11.34 -0.04 -8.67
CA GLU A 26 -11.06 0.19 -7.25
C GLU A 26 -9.88 -0.65 -6.77
N ILE A 27 -9.79 -1.90 -7.23
CA ILE A 27 -8.70 -2.82 -6.88
C ILE A 27 -7.38 -2.34 -7.50
N LEU A 28 -7.42 -1.87 -8.76
CA LEU A 28 -6.24 -1.30 -9.41
C LEU A 28 -5.72 -0.07 -8.67
N ILE A 29 -6.61 0.81 -8.20
CA ILE A 29 -6.24 2.00 -7.42
C ILE A 29 -5.67 1.60 -6.07
N GLU A 30 -6.31 0.67 -5.36
CA GLU A 30 -5.82 0.17 -4.07
C GLU A 30 -4.43 -0.46 -4.21
N ASN A 31 -4.22 -1.30 -5.23
CA ASN A 31 -2.92 -1.94 -5.50
C ASN A 31 -1.84 -0.90 -5.83
N ALA A 32 -2.16 0.12 -6.64
CA ALA A 32 -1.22 1.20 -6.94
C ALA A 32 -0.84 2.00 -5.67
N LEU A 33 -1.81 2.26 -4.79
CA LEU A 33 -1.57 2.95 -3.53
C LEU A 33 -0.75 2.08 -2.56
N LEU A 34 -1.03 0.79 -2.46
CA LEU A 34 -0.23 -0.17 -1.70
C LEU A 34 1.21 -0.26 -2.22
N GLN A 35 1.40 -0.20 -3.55
CA GLN A 35 2.72 -0.17 -4.16
C GLN A 35 3.49 1.10 -3.76
N GLN A 36 2.83 2.26 -3.73
CA GLN A 36 3.42 3.51 -3.25
C GLN A 36 3.79 3.43 -1.75
N LEU A 37 2.96 2.77 -0.94
CA LEU A 37 3.16 2.60 0.50
C LEU A 37 4.15 1.47 0.85
N HIS A 38 4.58 0.68 -0.13
CA HIS A 38 5.35 -0.55 0.11
C HIS A 38 6.62 -0.31 0.95
N SER A 39 7.37 0.75 0.64
CA SER A 39 8.62 1.06 1.37
C SER A 39 8.37 1.34 2.86
N VAL A 40 7.34 2.14 3.18
CA VAL A 40 7.02 2.48 4.57
C VAL A 40 6.38 1.30 5.31
N ILE A 41 5.59 0.47 4.63
CA ILE A 41 5.07 -0.78 5.19
C ILE A 41 6.22 -1.70 5.57
N VAL A 42 7.16 -1.94 4.66
CA VAL A 42 8.30 -2.82 4.91
C VAL A 42 9.19 -2.28 6.03
N SER A 43 9.51 -0.98 6.06
CA SER A 43 10.32 -0.41 7.14
C SER A 43 9.60 -0.52 8.49
N SER A 44 8.29 -0.22 8.53
CA SER A 44 7.46 -0.36 9.73
C SER A 44 7.48 -1.78 10.27
N LEU A 45 7.33 -2.79 9.40
CA LEU A 45 7.36 -4.19 9.81
C LEU A 45 8.75 -4.61 10.32
N LYS A 46 9.83 -4.15 9.69
CA LYS A 46 11.20 -4.38 10.19
C LYS A 46 11.35 -3.83 11.60
N ASP A 47 10.84 -2.62 11.85
CA ASP A 47 10.98 -1.96 13.13
C ASP A 47 10.09 -2.57 14.22
N ILE A 48 8.87 -2.99 13.88
CA ILE A 48 7.91 -3.61 14.81
C ILE A 48 8.40 -5.01 15.22
N TYR A 49 8.81 -5.84 14.26
CA TYR A 49 9.16 -7.25 14.52
C TYR A 49 10.67 -7.50 14.70
N LYS A 50 11.51 -6.48 14.50
CA LYS A 50 12.98 -6.60 14.54
C LYS A 50 13.53 -7.64 13.55
N GLU A 51 12.87 -7.75 12.40
CA GLU A 51 13.24 -8.68 11.32
C GLU A 51 14.00 -7.96 10.21
N LYS A 52 15.00 -8.61 9.59
CA LYS A 52 15.72 -8.04 8.44
C LYS A 52 14.87 -8.06 7.16
N TYR A 53 14.02 -9.08 7.01
CA TYR A 53 13.18 -9.32 5.83
C TYR A 53 11.77 -9.75 6.26
N PRO A 54 10.88 -8.78 6.58
CA PRO A 54 9.53 -9.12 7.01
C PRO A 54 8.75 -9.72 5.85
N GLN A 55 8.10 -10.84 6.11
CA GLN A 55 7.21 -11.53 5.18
C GLN A 55 5.76 -11.20 5.50
N PHE A 56 4.92 -11.01 4.49
CA PHE A 56 3.48 -10.86 4.63
C PHE A 56 2.77 -11.37 3.38
N GLY A 57 1.62 -12.03 3.58
CA GLY A 57 0.88 -12.71 2.52
C GLY A 57 -0.23 -11.86 1.89
N CYS A 58 -0.71 -10.86 2.60
CA CYS A 58 -1.62 -9.86 2.06
C CYS A 58 -1.44 -8.49 2.71
N SER A 59 -1.89 -7.48 1.99
CA SER A 59 -2.03 -6.10 2.45
C SER A 59 -3.33 -5.52 1.89
N ARG A 60 -4.08 -4.79 2.71
CA ARG A 60 -5.33 -4.16 2.32
C ARG A 60 -5.48 -2.81 2.97
N ILE A 61 -5.96 -1.82 2.23
CA ILE A 61 -6.32 -0.52 2.78
C ILE A 61 -7.73 -0.61 3.35
N THR A 62 -7.87 -0.37 4.65
CA THR A 62 -9.16 -0.44 5.35
C THR A 62 -9.79 0.93 5.57
N LEU A 63 -8.98 1.99 5.59
CA LEU A 63 -9.46 3.35 5.79
C LEU A 63 -8.52 4.36 5.12
N ILE A 64 -9.11 5.39 4.51
CA ILE A 64 -8.39 6.56 4.01
C ILE A 64 -9.14 7.78 4.54
N ASN A 65 -8.47 8.59 5.35
CA ASN A 65 -9.01 9.83 5.89
C ASN A 65 -8.22 11.02 5.36
N GLU A 66 -8.90 11.95 4.72
CA GLU A 66 -8.35 13.28 4.47
C GLU A 66 -8.47 14.13 5.76
N ARG A 67 -7.41 14.86 6.07
CA ARG A 67 -7.31 15.71 7.25
C ARG A 67 -6.67 17.04 6.86
N VAL A 68 -6.85 18.06 7.71
CA VAL A 68 -6.27 19.39 7.52
C VAL A 68 -5.40 19.73 8.72
N THR A 69 -4.22 20.28 8.48
CA THR A 69 -3.38 20.80 9.57
C THR A 69 -4.05 22.02 10.21
N VAL A 70 -4.29 21.96 11.51
CA VAL A 70 -4.95 23.04 12.25
C VAL A 70 -4.08 24.29 12.24
N LYS A 71 -4.62 25.44 11.82
CA LYS A 71 -4.00 26.75 12.04
C LYS A 71 -3.87 27.01 13.55
N ARG A 72 -2.66 26.97 14.12
CA ARG A 72 -2.49 27.23 15.56
C ARG A 72 -2.53 28.73 15.87
N LYS A 73 -3.35 29.08 16.87
CA LYS A 73 -3.47 30.38 17.54
C LYS A 73 -2.41 30.61 18.64
N ASP A 74 -1.47 29.68 18.87
CA ASP A 74 -0.54 29.73 20.00
C ASP A 74 0.94 29.82 19.60
N LYS A 75 1.63 30.78 20.23
CA LYS A 75 2.98 31.33 19.93
C LYS A 75 4.19 30.40 20.17
N LYS A 76 4.06 29.06 20.12
CA LYS A 76 5.19 28.13 20.42
C LYS A 76 5.24 26.89 19.50
N ALA A 77 5.02 27.05 18.20
CA ALA A 77 5.32 25.98 17.24
C ALA A 77 6.76 26.13 16.71
N SER A 78 7.56 25.06 16.81
CA SER A 78 8.87 24.97 16.15
C SER A 78 8.68 25.03 14.62
N PRO A 79 9.52 25.75 13.85
CA PRO A 79 9.19 26.17 12.48
C PRO A 79 9.18 25.07 11.40
N VAL A 80 9.49 23.81 11.73
CA VAL A 80 10.02 22.86 10.73
C VAL A 80 9.00 21.82 10.25
N ASP A 81 7.93 21.52 10.99
CA ASP A 81 7.25 20.22 10.81
C ASP A 81 5.85 20.21 10.17
N ALA A 82 5.26 21.35 9.79
CA ALA A 82 3.96 21.31 9.09
C ALA A 82 3.75 22.49 8.13
N MET A 83 3.40 22.20 6.88
CA MET A 83 2.84 23.22 5.98
C MET A 83 1.47 23.62 6.52
N HIS A 84 1.39 24.80 7.14
CA HIS A 84 0.21 25.26 7.84
C HIS A 84 -0.99 25.38 6.89
N GLY A 85 -2.10 24.73 7.23
CA GLY A 85 -3.31 24.70 6.39
C GLY A 85 -3.25 23.73 5.21
N ALA A 86 -2.19 22.93 5.08
CA ALA A 86 -2.12 21.87 4.09
C ALA A 86 -3.01 20.68 4.47
N THR A 87 -3.59 20.06 3.44
CA THR A 87 -4.27 18.78 3.51
C THR A 87 -3.24 17.65 3.63
N PHE A 88 -3.56 16.64 4.42
CA PHE A 88 -2.78 15.41 4.53
C PHE A 88 -3.71 14.22 4.65
N PHE A 89 -3.17 13.03 4.42
CA PHE A 89 -3.90 11.77 4.49
C PHE A 89 -3.42 10.92 5.66
N GLU A 90 -4.37 10.25 6.28
CA GLU A 90 -4.14 9.15 7.21
C GLU A 90 -4.72 7.88 6.59
N ILE A 91 -3.87 6.88 6.39
CA ILE A 91 -4.23 5.62 5.73
C ILE A 91 -4.04 4.49 6.72
N THR A 92 -5.08 3.69 6.91
CA THR A 92 -5.02 2.45 7.68
C THR A 92 -4.81 1.27 6.73
N VAL A 93 -3.72 0.54 6.95
CA VAL A 93 -3.35 -0.65 6.16
C VAL A 93 -3.33 -1.87 7.09
N VAL A 94 -4.09 -2.90 6.75
CA VAL A 94 -4.02 -4.20 7.41
C VAL A 94 -3.08 -5.11 6.63
N ILE A 95 -2.15 -5.74 7.34
CA ILE A 95 -1.17 -6.67 6.81
C ILE A 95 -1.37 -8.03 7.44
N CYS A 96 -1.42 -9.07 6.61
CA CYS A 96 -1.58 -10.46 7.03
C CYS A 96 -0.22 -11.13 7.15
N ARG A 97 0.12 -11.59 8.36
CA ARG A 97 1.39 -12.29 8.58
C ARG A 97 1.21 -13.81 8.41
N PRO A 98 2.27 -14.54 8.03
CA PRO A 98 2.21 -15.99 7.88
C PRO A 98 1.89 -16.74 9.19
N ASN A 99 2.16 -16.14 10.35
CA ASN A 99 1.97 -16.73 11.68
C ASN A 99 0.53 -16.57 12.22
N LYS A 100 -0.45 -16.25 11.37
CA LYS A 100 -1.87 -15.98 11.72
C LYS A 100 -2.12 -14.71 12.53
N ASP A 101 -1.09 -13.90 12.75
CA ASP A 101 -1.27 -12.54 13.26
C ASP A 101 -1.55 -11.59 12.09
N ASN A 102 -2.31 -10.56 12.38
CA ASN A 102 -2.48 -9.40 11.52
C ASN A 102 -1.91 -8.18 12.22
N VAL A 103 -1.45 -7.22 11.44
CA VAL A 103 -1.06 -5.92 11.95
C VAL A 103 -1.77 -4.82 11.18
N GLU A 104 -2.39 -3.93 11.92
CA GLU A 104 -2.94 -2.69 11.42
C GLU A 104 -1.87 -1.60 11.56
N LEU A 105 -1.54 -0.94 10.46
CA LEU A 105 -0.62 0.19 10.40
C LEU A 105 -1.43 1.44 10.10
N ILE A 106 -1.23 2.48 10.89
CA ILE A 106 -1.78 3.81 10.62
C ILE A 106 -0.63 4.67 10.10
N LEU A 107 -0.73 5.07 8.83
CA LEU A 107 0.28 5.81 8.10
C LEU A 107 -0.21 7.24 7.85
N LYS A 108 0.70 8.22 7.93
CA LYS A 108 0.36 9.64 7.80
C LYS A 108 1.42 10.39 6.99
N ASN A 109 1.04 11.45 6.27
CA ASN A 109 1.97 12.22 5.44
C ASN A 109 1.89 13.76 5.64
N ASP A 110 1.75 14.23 6.88
CA ASP A 110 1.64 15.67 7.19
C ASP A 110 2.97 16.42 7.29
N THR A 111 4.07 15.82 6.85
CA THR A 111 5.40 16.43 6.84
C THR A 111 5.62 17.28 5.58
N ALA A 112 6.63 18.16 5.60
CA ALA A 112 6.97 18.99 4.46
C ALA A 112 7.37 18.19 3.19
N THR A 113 7.83 16.95 3.34
CA THR A 113 8.18 16.07 2.21
C THR A 113 6.99 15.32 1.63
N ALA A 114 5.81 15.40 2.27
CA ALA A 114 4.61 14.63 1.95
C ALA A 114 4.84 13.10 1.89
N GLN A 115 5.93 12.61 2.48
CA GLN A 115 6.22 11.18 2.57
C GLN A 115 5.44 10.57 3.73
N TYR A 116 4.90 9.36 3.50
CA TYR A 116 4.21 8.61 4.53
C TYR A 116 5.20 8.09 5.58
N TYR A 117 4.82 8.21 6.85
CA TYR A 117 5.49 7.62 8.00
C TYR A 117 4.49 6.87 8.87
N LEU A 118 4.99 5.97 9.71
CA LEU A 118 4.16 5.22 10.67
C LEU A 118 3.77 6.12 11.84
N LEU A 119 2.46 6.33 12.03
CA LEU A 119 1.91 7.02 13.19
C LEU A 119 1.76 6.06 14.37
N SER A 120 1.14 4.91 14.14
CA SER A 120 0.90 3.89 15.17
C SER A 120 0.58 2.54 14.53
N TYR A 121 0.62 1.47 15.34
CA TYR A 121 0.26 0.13 14.89
C TYR A 121 -0.52 -0.63 15.96
N LYS A 122 -1.27 -1.66 15.53
CA LYS A 122 -1.97 -2.59 16.40
C LYS A 122 -1.84 -4.01 15.86
N ILE A 123 -1.38 -4.94 16.69
CA ILE A 123 -1.33 -6.37 16.37
C ILE A 123 -2.62 -7.03 16.86
N PHE A 124 -3.21 -7.90 16.05
CA PHE A 124 -4.41 -8.65 16.41
C PHE A 124 -4.42 -10.01 15.71
N SER A 125 -5.04 -11.00 16.33
CA SER A 125 -5.18 -12.34 15.72
C SER A 125 -6.48 -12.41 14.91
N SER A 126 -6.43 -13.06 13.75
CA SER A 126 -7.68 -13.49 13.09
C SER A 126 -8.28 -14.63 13.91
N LYS A 127 -9.48 -14.43 14.45
CA LYS A 127 -10.28 -15.52 15.00
C LYS A 127 -10.57 -16.58 13.93
#